data_AF-A0A512M3A1-F1
#
_entry.id   AF-A0A512M3A1-F1
#
_cell.length_a   1.000
_cell.length_b   1.000
_cell.length_c   1.000
_cell.angle_alpha   90.00
_cell.angle_beta   90.00
_cell.angle_gamma   90.00
#
_symmetry.space_group_name_H-M   'P 1'
#
loop_
_entity.id
_entity.type
_entity.pdbx_description
1 polymer ?
#
loop_
_entity_poly.entity_id
_entity_poly.type
_entity_poly.pdbx_seq_one_letter_code
_entity_poly.pdbx_strand_id
1 'polypeptide(L)'
;MCCFSGTQLVQSVSKTRIFGRQEKKLQHLIYSMSIVASDAVAMVLPVPVVPGGPDDAMKFADFSGYPKVFDDLELGFRPPVTVYRGSPAALPALPKPVLEVKQVGAYEASFVPTIADFSRLDARFRLPDDVWKKLPGYAAFGFAVFKLRAGAQDVHPMAFSFPTARPGHVFFPTLHIHDGEVHAKEHFDHTLYLQGENLNLNPGWQGSPGVAMNHVKCEQTHHFVLPEMHVHRRRIYGKHANGDIVLKPLV
;
A
#
# COMPACT_ATOMS: atom_id res chain seq x y z
N MET A 1 6.72 -5.30 10.23
CA MET A 1 7.41 -5.31 8.91
C MET A 1 6.59 -6.09 7.89
N CYS A 2 6.38 -5.62 6.65
CA CYS A 2 5.67 -6.41 5.60
C CYS A 2 6.34 -7.79 5.33
N CYS A 3 5.72 -8.66 4.53
CA CYS A 3 6.36 -9.92 4.16
C CYS A 3 7.48 -9.69 3.12
N PHE A 4 8.73 -10.00 3.46
CA PHE A 4 9.89 -9.85 2.57
C PHE A 4 10.62 -11.17 2.32
N SER A 5 11.09 -11.42 1.10
CA SER A 5 12.16 -12.40 0.88
C SER A 5 13.46 -11.87 1.48
N GLY A 6 14.27 -12.76 2.08
CA GLY A 6 15.54 -12.37 2.69
C GLY A 6 15.37 -11.37 3.84
N THR A 7 14.50 -11.69 4.80
CA THR A 7 14.13 -10.82 5.93
C THR A 7 15.34 -10.31 6.72
N GLN A 8 16.39 -11.11 6.82
CA GLN A 8 17.68 -10.75 7.44
C GLN A 8 18.39 -9.56 6.77
N LEU A 9 18.00 -9.22 5.53
CA LEU A 9 18.54 -8.10 4.77
C LEU A 9 17.75 -6.81 5.04
N VAL A 10 16.55 -6.89 5.62
CA VAL A 10 15.70 -5.74 5.90
C VAL A 10 16.04 -5.20 7.28
N GLN A 11 16.59 -3.99 7.32
CA GLN A 11 17.00 -3.33 8.56
C GLN A 11 15.83 -2.57 9.21
N SER A 12 14.99 -1.92 8.39
CA SER A 12 13.81 -1.23 8.88
C SER A 12 12.76 -1.03 7.80
N VAL A 13 11.49 -0.99 8.22
CA VAL A 13 10.33 -0.61 7.40
C VAL A 13 9.47 0.32 8.24
N SER A 14 9.07 1.45 7.67
CA SER A 14 8.28 2.48 8.35
C SER A 14 7.39 3.24 7.37
N LYS A 15 6.53 4.11 7.91
CA LYS A 15 5.65 5.00 7.14
C LYS A 15 4.86 4.26 6.05
N THR A 16 4.37 3.06 6.38
CA THR A 16 3.58 2.27 5.44
C THR A 16 2.27 2.99 5.16
N ARG A 17 1.94 3.21 3.89
CA ARG A 17 0.68 3.84 3.47
C ARG A 17 0.01 2.98 2.43
N ILE A 18 -1.27 2.67 2.64
CA ILE A 18 -2.02 1.77 1.78
C ILE A 18 -3.37 2.41 1.46
N PHE A 19 -3.70 2.54 0.19
CA PHE A 19 -5.04 2.89 -0.26
C PHE A 19 -5.75 1.62 -0.73
N GLY A 20 -7.03 1.49 -0.39
CA GLY A 20 -7.88 0.40 -0.88
C GLY A 20 -9.23 0.89 -1.37
N ARG A 21 -9.67 0.36 -2.50
CA ARG A 21 -11.02 0.59 -3.04
C ARG A 21 -11.56 -0.69 -3.66
N GLN A 22 -12.81 -1.02 -3.32
CA GLN A 22 -13.55 -2.10 -3.97
C GLN A 22 -14.37 -1.52 -5.12
N GLU A 23 -14.38 -2.21 -6.27
CA GLU A 23 -15.21 -1.90 -7.43
C GLU A 23 -15.86 -3.18 -7.97
N LYS A 24 -17.11 -3.43 -7.59
CA LYS A 24 -17.84 -4.67 -7.93
C LYS A 24 -17.03 -5.90 -7.51
N LYS A 25 -16.39 -6.59 -8.47
CA LYS A 25 -15.57 -7.80 -8.27
C LYS A 25 -14.06 -7.53 -8.34
N LEU A 26 -13.65 -6.28 -8.56
CA LEU A 26 -12.25 -5.85 -8.55
C LEU A 26 -11.94 -5.14 -7.24
N GLN A 27 -10.70 -5.30 -6.78
CA GLN A 27 -10.15 -4.47 -5.72
C GLN A 27 -8.90 -3.77 -6.24
N HIS A 28 -8.79 -2.49 -5.94
CA HIS A 28 -7.69 -1.61 -6.28
C HIS A 28 -6.88 -1.29 -5.02
N LEU A 29 -5.57 -1.48 -5.08
CA LEU A 29 -4.64 -1.15 -4.01
C LEU A 29 -3.54 -0.21 -4.50
N ILE A 30 -3.19 0.78 -3.69
CA ILE A 30 -1.94 1.54 -3.83
C ILE A 30 -1.16 1.32 -2.54
N TYR A 31 0.14 1.08 -2.62
CA TYR A 31 1.01 0.76 -1.49
C TYR A 31 2.29 1.59 -1.53
N SER A 32 2.73 2.15 -0.42
CA SER A 32 4.06 2.76 -0.29
C SER A 32 4.61 2.54 1.11
N MET A 33 5.93 2.62 1.27
CA MET A 33 6.60 2.59 2.56
C MET A 33 8.00 3.20 2.45
N SER A 34 8.62 3.50 3.59
CA SER A 34 10.06 3.72 3.68
C SER A 34 10.72 2.42 4.11
N ILE A 35 11.81 2.02 3.45
CA ILE A 35 12.56 0.81 3.76
C ILE A 35 14.07 1.08 3.74
N VAL A 36 14.80 0.41 4.63
CA VAL A 36 16.25 0.28 4.57
C VAL A 36 16.59 -1.19 4.50
N ALA A 37 17.28 -1.61 3.44
CA ALA A 37 17.75 -2.98 3.26
C ALA A 37 19.24 -3.00 2.90
N SER A 38 20.00 -4.01 3.35
CA SER A 38 21.42 -4.15 3.03
C SER A 38 21.67 -4.68 1.61
N ASP A 39 20.67 -5.33 1.01
CA ASP A 39 20.70 -5.82 -0.37
C ASP A 39 19.28 -5.74 -0.98
N ALA A 40 19.14 -6.09 -2.26
CA ALA A 40 17.85 -6.18 -2.93
C ALA A 40 16.97 -7.28 -2.31
N VAL A 41 15.68 -6.98 -2.13
CA VAL A 41 14.68 -7.86 -1.51
C VAL A 41 13.41 -7.90 -2.33
N ALA A 42 12.59 -8.94 -2.20
CA ALA A 42 11.21 -8.91 -2.69
C ALA A 42 10.24 -8.64 -1.55
N MET A 43 9.33 -7.70 -1.72
CA MET A 43 8.12 -7.62 -0.92
C MET A 43 7.05 -8.53 -1.53
N VAL A 44 6.36 -9.32 -0.70
CA VAL A 44 5.33 -10.26 -1.12
C VAL A 44 4.02 -9.90 -0.43
N LEU A 45 3.02 -9.45 -1.20
CA LEU A 45 1.73 -9.05 -0.67
C LEU A 45 0.67 -10.11 -1.00
N PRO A 46 0.23 -10.92 -0.02
CA PRO A 46 -0.88 -11.83 -0.25
C PRO A 46 -2.17 -11.04 -0.48
N VAL A 47 -2.94 -11.41 -1.50
CA VAL A 47 -4.27 -10.84 -1.76
C VAL A 47 -5.30 -11.91 -2.12
N PRO A 48 -6.57 -11.74 -1.71
CA PRO A 48 -7.61 -12.73 -1.95
C PRO A 48 -8.08 -12.64 -3.41
N VAL A 49 -7.40 -13.32 -4.32
CA VAL A 49 -7.78 -13.40 -5.74
C VAL A 49 -8.82 -14.49 -5.99
N VAL A 50 -9.64 -14.34 -7.02
CA VAL A 50 -10.48 -15.44 -7.51
C VAL A 50 -9.59 -16.62 -7.94
N PRO A 51 -9.76 -17.83 -7.37
CA PRO A 51 -8.94 -18.99 -7.72
C PRO A 51 -9.10 -19.39 -9.19
N GLY A 52 -8.03 -19.96 -9.78
CA GLY A 52 -8.04 -20.43 -11.17
C GLY A 52 -8.13 -19.31 -12.22
N GLY A 53 -7.88 -18.06 -11.83
CA GLY A 53 -7.75 -16.94 -12.76
C GLY A 53 -6.48 -17.04 -13.62
N PRO A 54 -6.42 -16.33 -14.76
CA PRO A 54 -5.25 -16.32 -15.63
C PRO A 54 -4.03 -15.65 -14.96
N ASP A 55 -2.83 -15.95 -15.48
CA ASP A 55 -1.55 -15.38 -15.01
C ASP A 55 -1.47 -13.85 -15.11
N ASP A 56 -2.36 -13.22 -15.88
CA ASP A 56 -2.44 -11.77 -16.04
C ASP A 56 -3.67 -11.16 -15.34
N ALA A 57 -4.35 -11.90 -14.46
CA ALA A 57 -5.55 -11.46 -13.75
C ALA A 57 -5.31 -10.19 -12.90
N MET A 58 -4.09 -10.02 -12.38
CA MET A 58 -3.68 -8.82 -11.67
C MET A 58 -3.10 -7.80 -12.65
N LYS A 59 -3.57 -6.55 -12.58
CA LYS A 59 -3.11 -5.44 -13.42
C LYS A 59 -2.36 -4.42 -12.57
N PHE A 60 -1.10 -4.16 -12.91
CA PHE A 60 -0.28 -3.13 -12.27
C PHE A 60 -0.48 -1.79 -12.98
N ALA A 61 -0.43 -0.69 -12.22
CA ALA A 61 -0.52 0.66 -12.75
C ALA A 61 0.72 1.47 -12.39
N ASP A 62 1.22 2.26 -13.34
CA ASP A 62 2.41 3.09 -13.14
C ASP A 62 2.05 4.42 -12.48
N PHE A 63 2.48 4.59 -11.23
CA PHE A 63 2.32 5.83 -10.45
C PHE A 63 3.59 6.69 -10.43
N SER A 64 4.57 6.40 -11.29
CA SER A 64 5.82 7.18 -11.39
C SER A 64 5.56 8.67 -11.68
N GLY A 65 4.49 9.00 -12.41
CA GLY A 65 4.04 10.36 -12.67
C GLY A 65 3.38 11.06 -11.47
N TYR A 66 2.97 10.31 -10.45
CA TYR A 66 2.28 10.84 -9.27
C TYR A 66 2.77 10.26 -7.94
N PRO A 67 4.07 10.46 -7.59
CA PRO A 67 4.68 9.88 -6.38
C PRO A 67 4.09 10.43 -5.07
N LYS A 68 3.41 11.58 -5.12
CA LYS A 68 2.85 12.29 -3.96
C LYS A 68 1.39 11.93 -3.66
N VAL A 69 0.82 10.92 -4.31
CA VAL A 69 -0.61 10.54 -4.12
C VAL A 69 -1.01 10.42 -2.65
N PHE A 70 -0.17 9.85 -1.79
CA PHE A 70 -0.46 9.72 -0.36
C PHE A 70 -0.30 11.01 0.44
N ASP A 71 0.57 11.92 0.02
CA ASP A 71 0.68 13.23 0.66
C ASP A 71 -0.58 14.04 0.37
N ASP A 72 -1.07 13.95 -0.86
CA ASP A 72 -2.28 14.58 -1.34
C ASP A 72 -3.54 13.96 -0.69
N LEU A 73 -3.61 12.64 -0.54
CA LEU A 73 -4.64 11.97 0.27
C LEU A 73 -4.65 12.48 1.73
N GLU A 74 -3.47 12.69 2.32
CA GLU A 74 -3.34 13.20 3.69
C GLU A 74 -3.79 14.67 3.82
N LEU A 75 -3.67 15.49 2.76
CA LEU A 75 -4.17 16.88 2.76
C LEU A 75 -5.67 16.95 3.04
N GLY A 76 -6.44 15.95 2.59
CA GLY A 76 -7.88 15.84 2.82
C GLY A 76 -8.27 15.72 4.31
N PHE A 77 -7.32 15.54 5.22
CA PHE A 77 -7.57 15.39 6.66
C PHE A 77 -6.92 16.48 7.52
N ARG A 78 -6.27 17.46 6.89
CA ARG A 78 -5.71 18.60 7.62
C ARG A 78 -6.85 19.57 7.99
N PRO A 79 -6.84 20.15 9.20
CA PRO A 79 -7.75 21.23 9.53
C PRO A 79 -7.61 22.35 8.49
N PRO A 80 -8.71 23.00 8.07
CA PRO A 80 -8.61 24.19 7.23
C PRO A 80 -7.73 25.21 7.95
N VAL A 81 -6.64 25.63 7.31
CA VAL A 81 -5.78 26.69 7.83
C VAL A 81 -6.63 27.96 7.88
N THR A 82 -6.96 28.42 9.09
CA THR A 82 -7.63 29.71 9.28
C THR A 82 -6.62 30.80 8.97
N VAL A 83 -6.66 31.33 7.74
CA VAL A 83 -5.76 32.41 7.32
C VAL A 83 -6.27 33.71 7.94
N TYR A 84 -5.70 34.13 9.07
CA TYR A 84 -5.81 35.51 9.50
C TYR A 84 -5.05 36.38 8.50
N ARG A 85 -5.77 37.25 7.77
CA ARG A 85 -5.17 38.25 6.88
C ARG A 85 -4.41 39.30 7.72
N GLY A 86 -3.12 39.08 7.94
CA GLY A 86 -2.18 40.12 8.35
C GLY A 86 -1.63 40.88 7.14
N SER A 87 -1.44 42.19 7.29
CA SER A 87 -0.88 43.10 6.28
C SER A 87 0.53 42.68 5.82
N PRO A 88 0.95 42.98 4.57
CA PRO A 88 2.17 42.43 4.00
C PRO A 88 3.42 43.13 4.54
N ALA A 89 4.38 42.35 5.02
CA ALA A 89 5.78 42.76 5.18
C ALA A 89 6.60 42.26 3.98
N ALA A 90 7.58 43.06 3.54
CA ALA A 90 8.43 42.76 2.40
C ALA A 90 9.36 41.55 2.65
N LEU A 91 9.51 40.69 1.66
CA LEU A 91 10.34 39.48 1.72
C LEU A 91 11.74 39.71 1.13
N PRO A 92 12.82 39.17 1.73
CA PRO A 92 14.15 39.15 1.12
C PRO A 92 14.24 38.07 0.02
N ALA A 93 15.21 38.24 -0.88
CA ALA A 93 15.43 37.38 -2.04
C ALA A 93 15.95 35.98 -1.66
N LEU A 94 15.44 34.94 -2.33
CA LEU A 94 15.82 33.54 -2.13
C LEU A 94 17.09 33.16 -2.92
N PRO A 95 17.99 32.34 -2.36
CA PRO A 95 19.11 31.76 -3.11
C PRO A 95 18.62 30.75 -4.17
N LYS A 96 19.37 30.62 -5.27
CA LYS A 96 19.06 29.65 -6.34
C LYS A 96 19.23 28.21 -5.83
N PRO A 97 18.24 27.33 -6.04
CA PRO A 97 18.33 25.94 -5.60
C PRO A 97 19.38 25.18 -6.43
N VAL A 98 20.17 24.35 -5.73
CA VAL A 98 20.96 23.28 -6.33
C VAL A 98 20.00 22.31 -7.03
N LEU A 99 20.30 21.94 -8.27
CA LEU A 99 19.48 20.99 -9.02
C LEU A 99 19.64 19.59 -8.43
N GLU A 100 18.50 19.05 -7.97
CA GLU A 100 18.38 17.77 -7.29
C GLU A 100 18.45 16.59 -8.28
N VAL A 101 19.15 15.53 -7.88
CA VAL A 101 19.22 14.24 -8.58
C VAL A 101 17.84 13.58 -8.53
N LYS A 102 17.25 13.28 -9.69
CA LYS A 102 15.95 12.59 -9.80
C LYS A 102 16.13 11.10 -10.13
N GLN A 103 15.91 10.23 -9.17
CA GLN A 103 15.48 8.86 -9.46
C GLN A 103 13.95 8.82 -9.52
N VAL A 104 13.38 8.25 -10.59
CA VAL A 104 11.93 8.14 -10.77
C VAL A 104 11.61 6.73 -11.28
N GLY A 105 10.97 5.92 -10.43
CA GLY A 105 10.55 4.52 -10.70
C GLY A 105 11.68 3.48 -10.53
N ALA A 106 11.42 2.38 -9.83
CA ALA A 106 12.50 1.52 -9.31
C ALA A 106 12.14 0.08 -8.93
N TYR A 107 10.90 -0.39 -9.08
CA TYR A 107 10.53 -1.76 -8.75
C TYR A 107 10.18 -2.58 -10.00
N GLU A 108 10.51 -3.87 -9.95
CA GLU A 108 9.93 -4.87 -10.84
C GLU A 108 8.77 -5.55 -10.12
N ALA A 109 7.62 -5.68 -10.77
CA ALA A 109 6.44 -6.31 -10.20
C ALA A 109 6.09 -7.61 -10.92
N SER A 110 5.57 -8.58 -10.19
CA SER A 110 5.06 -9.85 -10.72
C SER A 110 3.83 -10.30 -9.94
N PHE A 111 2.97 -11.07 -10.60
CA PHE A 111 1.84 -11.74 -9.98
C PHE A 111 2.11 -13.23 -9.90
N VAL A 112 1.91 -13.79 -8.71
CA VAL A 112 2.00 -15.22 -8.44
C VAL A 112 0.59 -15.72 -8.12
N PRO A 113 -0.05 -16.51 -9.00
CA PRO A 113 -1.45 -16.91 -8.81
C PRO A 113 -1.68 -17.82 -7.60
N THR A 114 -0.74 -18.73 -7.31
CA THR A 114 -0.84 -19.68 -6.20
C THR A 114 0.50 -19.87 -5.49
N ILE A 115 0.50 -20.46 -4.29
CA ILE A 115 1.74 -20.77 -3.57
C ILE A 115 2.68 -21.65 -4.42
N ALA A 116 2.14 -22.61 -5.19
CA ALA A 116 2.95 -23.48 -6.04
C ALA A 116 3.68 -22.72 -7.16
N ASP A 117 3.12 -21.59 -7.61
CA ASP A 117 3.69 -20.76 -8.67
C ASP A 117 4.91 -19.95 -8.21
N PHE A 118 5.22 -19.86 -6.90
CA PHE A 118 6.48 -19.26 -6.44
C PHE A 118 7.70 -19.95 -7.05
N SER A 119 7.58 -21.25 -7.37
CA SER A 119 8.61 -22.03 -8.08
C SER A 119 8.99 -21.47 -9.45
N ARG A 120 8.18 -20.56 -10.02
CA ARG A 120 8.40 -19.89 -11.32
C ARG A 120 9.15 -18.56 -11.19
N LEU A 121 9.24 -17.97 -9.99
CA LEU A 121 10.00 -16.73 -9.74
C LEU A 121 11.50 -17.00 -9.61
N ASP A 122 12.37 -16.01 -9.78
CA ASP A 122 13.79 -16.18 -9.42
C ASP A 122 13.92 -16.46 -7.90
N ALA A 123 14.76 -17.42 -7.52
CA ALA A 123 14.87 -17.95 -6.17
C ALA A 123 15.17 -16.87 -5.11
N ARG A 124 15.84 -15.79 -5.48
CA ARG A 124 16.16 -14.65 -4.58
C ARG A 124 14.91 -13.88 -4.14
N PHE A 125 13.80 -14.04 -4.86
CA PHE A 125 12.55 -13.30 -4.65
C PHE A 125 11.42 -14.21 -4.14
N ARG A 126 11.75 -15.41 -3.67
CA ARG A 126 10.80 -16.34 -3.07
C ARG A 126 10.88 -16.25 -1.54
N LEU A 127 9.73 -16.37 -0.89
CA LEU A 127 9.70 -16.78 0.51
C LEU A 127 9.88 -18.31 0.58
N PRO A 128 10.51 -18.85 1.62
CA PRO A 128 10.58 -20.30 1.83
C PRO A 128 9.17 -20.94 1.84
N ASP A 129 9.00 -22.06 1.15
CA ASP A 129 7.68 -22.71 0.96
C ASP A 129 7.01 -23.12 2.28
N ASP A 130 7.80 -23.37 3.33
CA ASP A 130 7.32 -23.74 4.65
C ASP A 130 6.69 -22.58 5.42
N VAL A 131 7.06 -21.33 5.13
CA VAL A 131 6.43 -20.13 5.73
C VAL A 131 4.93 -20.12 5.44
N TRP A 132 4.51 -20.41 4.21
CA TRP A 132 3.10 -20.43 3.85
C TRP A 132 2.33 -21.59 4.47
N LYS A 133 3.01 -22.70 4.80
CA LYS A 133 2.38 -23.83 5.53
C LYS A 133 2.00 -23.45 6.96
N LYS A 134 2.72 -22.50 7.58
CA LYS A 134 2.37 -21.93 8.89
C LYS A 134 1.13 -21.01 8.82
N LEU A 135 0.66 -20.69 7.61
CA LEU A 135 -0.39 -19.70 7.33
C LEU A 135 -1.48 -20.29 6.41
N PRO A 136 -2.20 -21.36 6.82
CA PRO A 136 -3.15 -22.07 5.96
C PRO A 136 -4.30 -21.20 5.43
N GLY A 137 -4.61 -20.08 6.10
CA GLY A 137 -5.61 -19.10 5.65
C GLY A 137 -5.29 -18.43 4.30
N TYR A 138 -4.04 -18.53 3.82
CA TYR A 138 -3.57 -17.97 2.55
C TYR A 138 -3.44 -19.02 1.43
N ALA A 139 -3.87 -20.27 1.65
CA ALA A 139 -3.74 -21.34 0.65
C ALA A 139 -4.43 -21.03 -0.69
N ALA A 140 -5.48 -20.20 -0.66
CA ALA A 140 -6.25 -19.79 -1.84
C ALA A 140 -5.94 -18.33 -2.28
N PHE A 141 -4.87 -17.73 -1.77
CA PHE A 141 -4.47 -16.36 -2.13
C PHE A 141 -3.54 -16.37 -3.34
N GLY A 142 -3.54 -15.25 -4.05
CA GLY A 142 -2.48 -14.89 -4.99
C GLY A 142 -1.57 -13.84 -4.35
N PHE A 143 -0.46 -13.52 -5.01
CA PHE A 143 0.56 -12.66 -4.41
C PHE A 143 1.04 -11.62 -5.42
N ALA A 144 1.01 -10.35 -5.02
CA ALA A 144 1.74 -9.30 -5.71
C ALA A 144 3.17 -9.28 -5.16
N VAL A 145 4.16 -9.45 -6.04
CA VAL A 145 5.58 -9.51 -5.67
C VAL A 145 6.31 -8.32 -6.26
N PHE A 146 7.01 -7.56 -5.43
CA PHE A 146 7.73 -6.36 -5.82
C PHE A 146 9.20 -6.48 -5.45
N LYS A 147 10.09 -6.41 -6.44
CA LYS A 147 11.54 -6.38 -6.20
C LYS A 147 11.96 -4.95 -5.88
N LEU A 148 12.60 -4.76 -4.74
CA LEU A 148 13.11 -3.50 -4.24
C LEU A 148 14.63 -3.53 -4.23
N ARG A 149 15.24 -2.37 -4.48
CA ARG A 149 16.70 -2.21 -4.48
C ARG A 149 17.24 -2.20 -3.05
N ALA A 150 18.55 -2.39 -2.92
CA ALA A 150 19.27 -2.18 -1.66
C ALA A 150 19.27 -0.70 -1.25
N GLY A 151 19.57 -0.44 0.01
CA GLY A 151 19.73 0.89 0.60
C GLY A 151 18.45 1.47 1.21
N ALA A 152 18.56 2.71 1.67
CA ALA A 152 17.45 3.49 2.18
C ALA A 152 16.64 4.09 1.02
N GLN A 153 15.34 3.88 1.02
CA GLN A 153 14.44 4.41 -0.02
C GLN A 153 13.04 4.70 0.52
N ASP A 154 12.45 5.76 0.00
CA ASP A 154 11.00 5.95 0.01
C ASP A 154 10.43 5.28 -1.24
N VAL A 155 9.78 4.14 -1.06
CA VAL A 155 9.25 3.35 -2.17
C VAL A 155 8.10 4.13 -2.80
N HIS A 156 8.25 4.44 -4.09
CA HIS A 156 7.20 5.07 -4.88
C HIS A 156 5.93 4.21 -4.87
N PRO A 157 4.74 4.81 -5.05
CA PRO A 157 3.48 4.09 -4.92
C PRO A 157 3.41 2.90 -5.88
N MET A 158 3.26 1.70 -5.32
CA MET A 158 2.97 0.45 -6.03
C MET A 158 1.46 0.29 -6.15
N ALA A 159 0.92 0.40 -7.37
CA ALA A 159 -0.51 0.28 -7.61
C ALA A 159 -0.84 -0.97 -8.40
N PHE A 160 -1.87 -1.70 -7.96
CA PHE A 160 -2.37 -2.88 -8.65
C PHE A 160 -3.83 -3.16 -8.35
N SER A 161 -4.52 -3.76 -9.32
CA SER A 161 -5.89 -4.24 -9.18
C SER A 161 -5.99 -5.73 -9.46
N PHE A 162 -6.95 -6.40 -8.82
CA PHE A 162 -7.15 -7.84 -8.97
C PHE A 162 -8.62 -8.24 -8.82
N PRO A 163 -9.06 -9.32 -9.48
CA PRO A 163 -10.37 -9.91 -9.23
C PRO A 163 -10.38 -10.51 -7.83
N THR A 164 -11.17 -9.93 -6.93
CA THR A 164 -11.21 -10.37 -5.54
C THR A 164 -12.14 -11.57 -5.36
N ALA A 165 -11.70 -12.56 -4.56
CA ALA A 165 -12.57 -13.64 -4.08
C ALA A 165 -13.57 -13.18 -3.01
N ARG A 166 -13.48 -11.92 -2.57
CA ARG A 166 -14.33 -11.36 -1.50
C ARG A 166 -15.05 -10.09 -1.98
N PRO A 167 -16.04 -10.18 -2.89
CA PRO A 167 -16.85 -9.03 -3.27
C PRO A 167 -17.46 -8.32 -2.05
N GLY A 168 -17.56 -6.99 -2.12
CA GLY A 168 -18.11 -6.16 -1.04
C GLY A 168 -17.19 -5.98 0.18
N HIS A 169 -16.01 -6.60 0.19
CA HIS A 169 -14.99 -6.37 1.22
C HIS A 169 -13.88 -5.47 0.68
N VAL A 170 -13.18 -4.75 1.56
CA VAL A 170 -11.87 -4.16 1.24
C VAL A 170 -10.81 -4.80 2.12
N PHE A 171 -9.79 -5.39 1.50
CA PHE A 171 -8.70 -6.13 2.11
C PHE A 171 -7.40 -5.33 1.98
N PHE A 172 -6.75 -5.08 3.12
CA PHE A 172 -5.46 -4.42 3.20
C PHE A 172 -4.37 -5.44 3.59
N PRO A 173 -3.41 -5.74 2.70
CA PRO A 173 -2.29 -6.63 3.01
C PRO A 173 -1.38 -5.95 4.04
N THR A 174 -1.50 -6.37 5.28
CA THR A 174 -0.88 -5.76 6.47
C THR A 174 -0.27 -6.81 7.41
N LEU A 175 -0.42 -8.11 7.11
CA LEU A 175 0.35 -9.17 7.73
C LEU A 175 1.85 -8.89 7.62
N HIS A 176 2.55 -9.18 8.71
CA HIS A 176 3.98 -9.06 8.83
C HIS A 176 4.62 -10.44 8.95
N ILE A 177 5.63 -10.70 8.11
CA ILE A 177 6.46 -11.90 8.18
C ILE A 177 7.91 -11.44 8.07
N HIS A 178 8.66 -11.64 9.15
CA HIS A 178 10.10 -11.44 9.17
C HIS A 178 10.77 -12.58 9.94
N ASP A 179 12.08 -12.71 9.75
CA ASP A 179 12.91 -13.75 10.38
C ASP A 179 12.44 -15.20 10.16
N GLY A 180 11.69 -15.44 9.07
CA GLY A 180 11.09 -16.75 8.76
C GLY A 180 9.95 -17.17 9.69
N GLU A 181 9.49 -16.26 10.55
CA GLU A 181 8.48 -16.52 11.57
C GLU A 181 7.25 -15.61 11.43
N VAL A 182 6.14 -16.11 11.98
CA VAL A 182 4.90 -15.35 12.10
C VAL A 182 4.67 -15.07 13.57
N HIS A 183 5.00 -13.87 14.01
CA HIS A 183 4.74 -13.46 15.39
C HIS A 183 3.26 -13.16 15.61
N ALA A 184 2.74 -13.46 16.81
CA ALA A 184 1.34 -13.17 17.15
C ALA A 184 1.02 -11.67 17.21
N LYS A 185 2.02 -10.84 17.50
CA LYS A 185 1.89 -9.38 17.55
C LYS A 185 3.07 -8.71 16.89
N GLU A 186 2.81 -7.62 16.19
CA GLU A 186 3.81 -6.88 15.44
C GLU A 186 3.70 -5.37 15.61
N HIS A 187 4.78 -4.66 15.28
CA HIS A 187 4.79 -3.19 15.28
C HIS A 187 4.25 -2.64 13.95
N PHE A 188 3.21 -1.82 14.05
CA PHE A 188 2.62 -1.11 12.93
C PHE A 188 3.01 0.36 12.98
N ASP A 189 3.43 0.88 11.84
CA ASP A 189 3.52 2.30 11.51
C ASP A 189 2.80 2.48 10.18
N HIS A 190 1.47 2.47 10.22
CA HIS A 190 0.62 2.35 9.03
C HIS A 190 -0.42 3.47 8.98
N THR A 191 -0.62 4.03 7.79
CA THR A 191 -1.79 4.85 7.46
C THR A 191 -2.56 4.20 6.32
N LEU A 192 -3.79 3.80 6.60
CA LEU A 192 -4.70 3.23 5.62
C LEU A 192 -5.65 4.30 5.10
N TYR A 193 -5.87 4.31 3.79
CA TYR A 193 -6.84 5.14 3.10
C TYR A 193 -7.85 4.25 2.38
N LEU A 194 -9.09 4.68 2.32
CA LEU A 194 -10.20 3.87 1.84
C LEU A 194 -11.18 4.70 1.02
N GLN A 195 -11.57 4.17 -0.13
CA GLN A 195 -12.83 4.52 -0.78
C GLN A 195 -13.72 3.28 -0.86
N GLY A 196 -14.97 3.41 -0.43
CA GLY A 196 -15.94 2.34 -0.50
C GLY A 196 -17.26 2.75 0.11
N GLU A 197 -18.33 2.18 -0.44
CA GLU A 197 -19.70 2.38 0.02
C GLU A 197 -20.16 1.14 0.78
N ASN A 198 -21.13 1.30 1.68
CA ASN A 198 -21.73 0.19 2.42
C ASN A 198 -20.70 -0.68 3.16
N LEU A 199 -19.64 -0.08 3.70
CA LEU A 199 -18.61 -0.77 4.48
C LEU A 199 -18.80 -0.49 5.96
N ASN A 200 -18.61 -1.52 6.78
CA ASN A 200 -18.60 -1.38 8.22
C ASN A 200 -17.29 -0.71 8.67
N LEU A 201 -17.36 0.61 8.83
CA LEU A 201 -16.28 1.42 9.37
C LEU A 201 -16.25 1.27 10.89
N ASN A 202 -15.53 0.26 11.37
CA ASN A 202 -15.22 0.11 12.80
C ASN A 202 -14.59 1.40 13.38
N PRO A 203 -14.58 1.58 14.72
CA PRO A 203 -13.94 2.74 15.34
C PRO A 203 -12.50 2.98 14.85
N GLY A 204 -12.17 4.24 14.57
CA GLY A 204 -10.84 4.68 14.15
C GLY A 204 -10.70 5.05 12.67
N TRP A 205 -11.74 4.89 11.86
CA TRP A 205 -11.82 5.51 10.53
C TRP A 205 -12.34 6.94 10.65
N GLN A 206 -11.61 7.88 10.07
CA GLN A 206 -12.01 9.27 9.91
C GLN A 206 -12.38 9.50 8.45
N GLY A 207 -13.54 10.07 8.16
CA GLY A 207 -13.89 10.54 6.81
C GLY A 207 -13.26 11.89 6.49
N SER A 208 -12.86 12.10 5.24
CA SER A 208 -12.41 13.40 4.75
C SER A 208 -13.59 14.38 4.73
N PRO A 209 -13.41 15.68 5.06
CA PRO A 209 -14.50 16.67 5.02
C PRO A 209 -15.06 16.92 3.63
N GLY A 210 -14.33 16.59 2.56
CA GLY A 210 -14.76 16.72 1.18
C GLY A 210 -14.32 15.53 0.32
N VAL A 211 -14.74 15.56 -0.94
CA VAL A 211 -14.44 14.53 -1.95
C VAL A 211 -12.97 14.52 -2.36
N ALA A 212 -12.50 13.40 -2.93
CA ALA A 212 -11.11 13.17 -3.28
C ALA A 212 -10.52 14.24 -4.21
N MET A 213 -11.27 14.69 -5.22
CA MET A 213 -10.76 15.65 -6.21
C MET A 213 -10.38 17.02 -5.64
N ASN A 214 -10.82 17.34 -4.41
CA ASN A 214 -10.43 18.58 -3.74
C ASN A 214 -8.97 18.56 -3.26
N HIS A 215 -8.34 17.38 -3.19
CA HIS A 215 -7.00 17.21 -2.63
C HIS A 215 -6.12 16.24 -3.41
N VAL A 216 -6.68 15.36 -4.25
CA VAL A 216 -5.98 14.38 -5.09
C VAL A 216 -6.17 14.72 -6.57
N LYS A 217 -5.11 14.58 -7.36
CA LYS A 217 -5.11 14.62 -8.83
C LYS A 217 -5.64 13.30 -9.39
N CYS A 218 -6.95 13.04 -9.20
CA CYS A 218 -7.58 11.75 -9.48
C CYS A 218 -7.35 11.24 -10.91
N GLU A 219 -7.23 12.14 -11.88
CA GLU A 219 -6.91 11.83 -13.28
C GLU A 219 -5.54 11.15 -13.47
N GLN A 220 -4.61 11.36 -12.53
CA GLN A 220 -3.28 10.73 -12.53
C GLN A 220 -3.25 9.40 -11.77
N THR A 221 -4.40 8.93 -11.26
CA THR A 221 -4.49 7.72 -10.45
C THR A 221 -4.95 6.49 -11.22
N HIS A 222 -5.09 6.55 -12.55
CA HIS A 222 -5.60 5.45 -13.37
C HIS A 222 -6.96 4.91 -12.86
N HIS A 223 -7.82 5.84 -12.41
CA HIS A 223 -9.10 5.55 -11.76
C HIS A 223 -9.02 4.76 -10.43
N PHE A 224 -7.85 4.60 -9.81
CA PHE A 224 -7.76 3.98 -8.48
C PHE A 224 -8.48 4.82 -7.43
N VAL A 225 -8.34 6.16 -7.49
CA VAL A 225 -9.05 7.10 -6.63
C VAL A 225 -10.17 7.75 -7.43
N LEU A 226 -11.41 7.59 -6.99
CA LEU A 226 -12.58 8.20 -7.63
C LEU A 226 -12.77 9.64 -7.16
N PRO A 227 -12.95 10.61 -8.07
CA PRO A 227 -12.93 12.04 -7.76
C PRO A 227 -14.05 12.49 -6.82
N GLU A 228 -15.25 11.94 -7.01
CA GLU A 228 -16.48 12.35 -6.31
C GLU A 228 -16.72 11.61 -4.99
N MET A 229 -15.83 10.68 -4.62
CA MET A 229 -15.96 9.92 -3.37
C MET A 229 -15.13 10.54 -2.25
N HIS A 230 -15.67 10.52 -1.03
CA HIS A 230 -14.90 10.78 0.17
C HIS A 230 -13.82 9.72 0.38
N VAL A 231 -12.71 10.11 1.00
CA VAL A 231 -11.67 9.20 1.44
C VAL A 231 -11.84 9.00 2.95
N HIS A 232 -11.69 7.77 3.42
CA HIS A 232 -11.58 7.49 4.85
C HIS A 232 -10.13 7.15 5.19
N ARG A 233 -9.66 7.57 6.35
CA ARG A 233 -8.31 7.31 6.85
C ARG A 233 -8.35 6.63 8.20
N ARG A 234 -7.47 5.65 8.39
CA ARG A 234 -7.17 5.06 9.69
C ARG A 234 -5.67 5.01 9.90
N ARG A 235 -5.21 5.47 11.07
CA ARG A 235 -3.80 5.36 11.48
C ARG A 235 -3.64 4.26 12.51
N ILE A 236 -2.56 3.50 12.39
CA ILE A 236 -2.28 2.32 13.21
C ILE A 236 -0.82 2.40 13.61
N TYR A 237 -0.58 2.65 14.90
CA TYR A 237 0.75 2.82 15.47
C TYR A 237 0.94 1.90 16.67
N GLY A 238 2.14 1.36 16.83
CA GLY A 238 2.51 0.55 17.98
C GLY A 238 2.27 -0.95 17.77
N LYS A 239 2.21 -1.69 18.87
CA LYS A 239 2.14 -3.16 18.85
C LYS A 239 0.69 -3.67 18.78
N HIS A 240 0.33 -4.34 17.69
CA HIS A 240 -1.03 -4.89 17.45
C HIS A 240 -0.97 -6.38 17.14
N ALA A 241 -2.13 -7.04 17.10
CA ALA A 241 -2.21 -8.40 16.56
C ALA A 241 -1.69 -8.41 15.11
N ASN A 242 -0.86 -9.39 14.78
CA ASN A 242 -0.31 -9.53 13.44
C ASN A 242 -1.34 -10.18 12.51
N GLY A 243 -1.76 -9.46 11.48
CA GLY A 243 -2.74 -9.96 10.53
C GLY A 243 -3.27 -8.86 9.61
N ASP A 244 -4.00 -9.30 8.59
CA ASP A 244 -4.56 -8.38 7.61
C ASP A 244 -5.79 -7.65 8.11
N ILE A 245 -5.95 -6.43 7.63
CA ILE A 245 -7.11 -5.59 7.93
C ILE A 245 -8.14 -5.76 6.83
N VAL A 246 -9.34 -6.17 7.23
CA VAL A 246 -10.45 -6.42 6.31
C VAL A 246 -11.66 -5.62 6.75
N LEU A 247 -12.17 -4.78 5.86
CA LEU A 247 -13.47 -4.13 6.03
C LEU A 247 -14.53 -5.00 5.37
N LYS A 248 -15.58 -5.26 6.14
CA LYS A 248 -16.74 -6.05 5.73
C LYS A 248 -17.85 -5.12 5.23
N PRO A 249 -18.78 -5.61 4.41
CA PRO A 249 -19.98 -4.85 4.09
C PRO A 249 -20.80 -4.56 5.37
N LEU A 250 -21.54 -3.45 5.37
CA LEU A 250 -22.63 -3.19 6.31
C LEU A 250 -23.72 -4.24 6.06
N VAL A 251 -24.14 -4.90 7.13
CA VAL A 251 -25.24 -5.89 7.13
C VAL A 251 -26.56 -5.17 7.37
#